data_AF-A0A5S3N8V4-F1
#
_entry.id   AF-A0A5S3N8V4-F1
#
_cell.length_a   1.000
_cell.length_b   1.000
_cell.length_c   1.000
_cell.angle_alpha   90.00
_cell.angle_beta   90.00
_cell.angle_gamma   90.00
#
_symmetry.space_group_name_H-M   'P 1'
#
loop_
_entity.id
_entity.type
_entity.pdbx_description
1 polymer ?
#
loop_
_entity_poly.entity_id
_entity_poly.type
_entity_poly.pdbx_seq_one_letter_code
_entity_poly.pdbx_strand_id
1 'polypeptide(L)' 'ACKHNKGCRDIYERIVNKGKSKKLALIAVSNKLLKQAFAIAKSGHPYDPTFASVLKIN' A
#
# COMPACT_ATOMS: atom_id res chain seq x y z
N ALA A 1 -10.78 -2.12 1.79
CA ALA A 1 -9.31 -2.02 1.95
C ALA A 1 -8.89 -1.87 3.42
N CYS A 2 -9.18 -0.76 4.10
CA CYS A 2 -8.66 -0.46 5.44
C CYS A 2 -9.22 -1.34 6.59
N LYS A 3 -10.28 -2.12 6.37
CA LYS A 3 -10.82 -3.07 7.36
C LYS A 3 -9.95 -4.32 7.53
N HIS A 4 -9.38 -4.83 6.43
CA HIS A 4 -8.69 -6.13 6.40
C HIS A 4 -7.18 -5.99 6.19
N ASN A 5 -6.71 -4.89 5.60
CA ASN A 5 -5.30 -4.66 5.35
C ASN A 5 -4.78 -3.59 6.32
N LYS A 6 -4.02 -4.02 7.34
CA LYS A 6 -3.44 -3.13 8.35
C LYS A 6 -2.62 -2.01 7.71
N GLY A 7 -1.75 -2.33 6.74
CA GLY A 7 -0.94 -1.34 6.05
C GLY A 7 -1.75 -0.29 5.28
N CYS A 8 -2.91 -0.65 4.73
CA CYS A 8 -3.83 0.33 4.12
C CYS A 8 -4.50 1.21 5.18
N ARG A 9 -4.85 0.66 6.35
CA ARG A 9 -5.41 1.42 7.48
C ARG A 9 -4.40 2.45 7.99
N ASP A 10 -3.17 2.00 8.24
CA ASP A 10 -2.10 2.85 8.76
C ASP A 10 -1.81 4.04 7.82
N ILE A 11 -1.81 3.82 6.50
CA ILE A 11 -1.63 4.89 5.50
C ILE A 11 -2.78 5.89 5.53
N TYR A 12 -4.02 5.39 5.57
CA TYR A 12 -5.21 6.23 5.62
C TYR A 12 -5.21 7.11 6.87
N GLU A 13 -5.03 6.49 8.04
CA GLU A 13 -4.99 7.17 9.35
C GLU A 13 -3.86 8.21 9.38
N ARG A 14 -2.66 7.86 8.90
CA ARG A 14 -1.53 8.81 8.84
C ARG A 14 -1.86 10.06 8.00
N ILE A 15 -2.52 9.90 6.85
CA ILE A 15 -2.84 11.04 5.97
C ILE A 15 -3.94 11.90 6.59
N VAL A 16 -4.98 11.27 7.15
CA VAL A 16 -6.08 11.99 7.81
C VAL A 16 -5.59 12.72 9.07
N ASN A 17 -4.73 12.10 9.88
CA ASN A 17 -4.15 12.71 11.09
C ASN A 17 -3.26 13.92 10.77
N LYS A 18 -2.77 14.04 9.52
CA LYS A 18 -2.08 15.24 9.02
C LYS A 18 -3.04 16.34 8.53
N GLY A 19 -4.34 16.23 8.80
CA GLY A 19 -5.37 17.18 8.40
C GLY A 19 -5.72 17.16 6.91
N LYS A 20 -5.33 16.11 6.17
CA LYS A 20 -5.65 16.00 4.74
C LYS A 20 -7.04 15.39 4.53
N SER A 21 -7.64 15.65 3.37
CA SER A 21 -8.99 15.16 3.05
C SER A 21 -9.05 13.63 2.98
N LYS A 22 -10.18 13.06 3.43
CA LYS A 22 -10.44 11.61 3.37
C LYS A 22 -10.36 11.07 1.94
N LYS A 23 -10.79 11.87 0.94
CA LYS A 23 -10.70 11.53 -0.48
C LYS A 23 -9.24 11.31 -0.91
N LEU A 24 -8.32 12.21 -0.51
CA LEU A 24 -6.89 12.07 -0.80
C LEU A 24 -6.32 10.80 -0.15
N ALA A 25 -6.71 10.54 1.10
CA ALA A 25 -6.27 9.35 1.83
C ALA A 25 -6.74 8.05 1.13
N LEU A 26 -7.98 8.01 0.64
CA LEU A 26 -8.49 6.86 -0.12
C LEU A 26 -7.75 6.68 -1.46
N ILE A 27 -7.48 7.76 -2.20
CA ILE A 27 -6.70 7.71 -3.44
C ILE A 27 -5.30 7.13 -3.18
N ALA A 28 -4.64 7.55 -2.09
CA ALA A 28 -3.33 7.02 -1.71
C ALA A 28 -3.37 5.52 -1.39
N VAL A 29 -4.42 5.05 -0.71
CA VAL A 29 -4.63 3.62 -0.44
C VAL A 29 -4.87 2.85 -1.73
N SER A 30 -5.69 3.36 -2.65
CA SER A 30 -5.92 2.74 -3.97
C SER A 30 -4.62 2.63 -4.77
N ASN A 31 -3.81 3.69 -4.80
CA ASN A 31 -2.52 3.70 -5.50
C ASN A 31 -1.53 2.67 -4.92
N LYS A 32 -1.54 2.44 -3.60
CA LYS A 32 -0.75 1.35 -2.98
C LYS A 32 -1.17 0.00 -3.53
N LEU A 33 -2.47 -0.30 -3.53
CA LEU A 33 -2.99 -1.61 -3.97
C LEU A 33 -2.70 -1.86 -5.45
N LEU A 34 -2.87 -0.86 -6.30
CA LEU A 34 -2.54 -0.96 -7.72
C LEU A 34 -1.06 -1.28 -7.94
N LYS A 35 -0.15 -0.59 -7.23
CA LYS A 35 1.29 -0.88 -7.31
C LYS A 35 1.61 -2.31 -6.83
N GLN A 36 0.96 -2.78 -5.77
CA GLN A 36 1.13 -4.16 -5.30
C GLN A 36 0.66 -5.17 -6.36
N ALA A 37 -0.50 -4.95 -6.98
CA ALA A 37 -1.01 -5.82 -8.04
C ALA A 37 -0.05 -5.88 -9.26
N PHE A 38 0.45 -4.73 -9.71
CA PHE A 38 1.42 -4.69 -10.81
C PHE A 38 2.76 -5.34 -10.44
N ALA A 39 3.23 -5.20 -9.21
CA ALA A 39 4.47 -5.84 -8.75
C ALA A 39 4.35 -7.37 -8.75
N ILE A 40 3.21 -7.91 -8.30
CA ILE A 40 2.92 -9.35 -8.33
C ILE A 40 2.88 -9.84 -9.78
N ALA A 41 2.10 -9.16 -10.63
CA ALA A 41 1.98 -9.52 -12.04
C ALA A 41 3.34 -9.49 -12.77
N LYS A 42 4.22 -8.54 -12.45
CA LYS A 42 5.53 -8.39 -13.09
C LYS A 42 6.57 -9.37 -12.57
N SER A 43 6.57 -9.66 -11.27
CA SER A 43 7.58 -10.53 -10.64
C SER A 43 7.26 -12.02 -10.76
N GLY A 44 5.99 -12.38 -10.93
CA GLY A 44 5.53 -13.76 -10.88
C GLY A 44 5.54 -14.36 -9.47
N HIS A 45 5.90 -13.60 -8.44
CA HIS A 45 5.85 -14.07 -7.06
C HIS A 45 4.42 -14.01 -6.52
N PRO A 46 3.95 -15.04 -5.81
CA PRO A 46 2.66 -15.01 -5.16
C PRO A 46 2.61 -13.90 -4.11
N TYR A 47 1.39 -13.44 -3.79
CA TYR A 47 1.20 -12.48 -2.71
C TYR A 47 1.72 -13.05 -1.38
N ASP A 48 2.63 -12.32 -0.75
CA ASP A 48 3.11 -12.60 0.59
C ASP A 48 2.86 -11.37 1.50
N PRO A 49 2.04 -11.49 2.55
CA PRO A 49 1.74 -10.38 3.46
C PRO A 49 2.96 -9.92 4.27
N THR A 50 4.02 -10.72 4.35
CA THR A 50 5.28 -10.42 5.05
C THR A 50 6.40 -9.95 4.12
N PHE A 51 6.12 -9.83 2.81
CA PHE A 51 7.11 -9.45 1.82
C PHE A 51 7.74 -8.07 2.11
N ALA A 52 9.06 -8.06 2.29
CA ALA A 52 9.87 -6.85 2.41
C ALA A 52 10.80 -6.74 1.19
N SER A 53 10.68 -5.64 0.44
CA SER A 53 11.57 -5.38 -0.69
C SER A 53 12.99 -5.15 -0.20
N VAL A 54 13.96 -5.92 -0.70
CA VAL A 54 15.39 -5.70 -0.45
C VAL A 54 15.88 -4.62 -1.41
N LEU A 55 16.51 -3.56 -0.88
CA LEU A 55 17.18 -2.56 -1.70
C LEU A 55 18.45 -3.20 -2.29
N LYS A 56 18.51 -3.40 -3.61
CA LYS A 56 19.75 -3.77 -4.28
C LYS A 56 20.64 -2.53 -4.37
N ILE A 57 21.73 -2.53 -3.61
CA ILE A 57 22.83 -1.58 -3.78
C ILE A 57 23.74 -2.23 -4.82
N ASN A 58 23.83 -1.64 -6.00
CA ASN A 58 24.82 -2.02 -7.01
C ASN A 58 26.17 -1.41 -6.66
#